data_AF-A0A662M8K2-F1
#
_entry.id   AF-A0A662M8K2-F1
#
_cell.length_a   1.000
_cell.length_b   1.000
_cell.length_c   1.000
_cell.angle_alpha   90.00
_cell.angle_beta   90.00
_cell.angle_gamma   90.00
#
_symmetry.space_group_name_H-M   'P 1'
#
loop_
_entity.id
_entity.type
_entity.pdbx_description
1 polymer ?
#
loop_
_entity_poly.entity_id
_entity_poly.type
_entity_poly.pdbx_seq_one_letter_code
_entity_poly.pdbx_strand_id
1 'polypeptide(L)'
;RDVIGELDETQRQFLKSLVEIFESEEFTWSPQEIHSTIHNVAKKFGLSHRRAFGVIYMIFLGKPEGPRAGYFLYSLGRDFTIKRLKEVLEFYIF
;
A
#
# COMPACT_ATOMS: atom_id res chain seq x y z
N ARG A 1 -13.72 -1.27 11.61
CA ARG A 1 -12.47 -1.37 12.40
C ARG A 1 -11.45 -0.53 11.68
N ASP A 2 -10.96 0.52 12.32
CA ASP A 2 -9.97 1.40 11.72
C ASP A 2 -8.64 0.66 11.59
N VAL A 3 -8.12 0.63 10.38
CA VAL A 3 -6.82 0.05 10.01
C VAL A 3 -5.67 0.76 10.68
N ILE A 4 -5.95 1.92 11.27
CA ILE A 4 -5.02 2.83 11.93
C ILE A 4 -4.56 2.29 13.30
N GLY A 5 -5.15 1.20 13.83
CA GLY A 5 -4.69 0.55 15.06
C GLY A 5 -4.13 -0.88 14.93
N GLU A 6 -4.04 -1.46 13.73
CA GLU A 6 -3.77 -2.90 13.50
C GLU A 6 -2.50 -3.20 12.66
N LEU A 7 -1.72 -2.20 12.22
CA LEU A 7 -0.49 -2.42 11.46
C LEU A 7 0.62 -2.93 12.37
N ASP A 8 1.12 -4.13 12.08
CA ASP A 8 2.38 -4.58 12.64
C ASP A 8 3.58 -3.89 11.96
N GLU A 9 4.76 -4.03 12.56
CA GLU A 9 5.98 -3.38 12.08
C GLU A 9 6.36 -3.81 10.65
N THR A 10 6.10 -5.07 10.28
CA THR A 10 6.38 -5.55 8.92
C THR A 10 5.48 -4.86 7.90
N GLN A 11 4.18 -4.71 8.20
CA GLN A 11 3.27 -3.95 7.35
C GLN A 11 3.63 -2.47 7.28
N ARG A 12 4.06 -1.87 8.40
CA ARG A 12 4.54 -0.48 8.41
C ARG A 12 5.73 -0.28 7.47
N GLN A 13 6.75 -1.13 7.56
CA GLN A 13 7.93 -1.06 6.69
C GLN A 13 7.58 -1.32 5.22
N PHE A 14 6.65 -2.25 4.96
CA PHE A 14 6.09 -2.48 3.63
C PHE A 14 5.44 -1.22 3.05
N LEU A 15 4.57 -0.54 3.80
CA LEU A 15 3.91 0.69 3.35
C LEU A 15 4.89 1.85 3.16
N LYS A 16 5.89 1.99 4.06
CA LYS A 16 6.97 2.99 3.90
C LYS A 16 7.73 2.79 2.59
N SER A 17 8.15 1.56 2.29
CA SER A 17 8.83 1.26 1.03
C SER A 17 7.95 1.48 -0.20
N LEU A 18 6.63 1.23 -0.12
CA LEU A 18 5.73 1.58 -1.22
C LEU A 18 5.67 3.08 -1.46
N VAL A 19 5.60 3.88 -0.40
CA VAL A 19 5.62 5.35 -0.50
C VAL A 19 6.92 5.82 -1.14
N GLU A 20 8.07 5.37 -0.67
CA GLU A 20 9.38 5.73 -1.23
C GLU A 20 9.47 5.43 -2.73
N ILE A 21 9.04 4.23 -3.15
CA ILE A 21 9.07 3.83 -4.56
C ILE A 21 8.07 4.64 -5.38
N PHE A 22 6.84 4.80 -4.90
CA PHE A 22 5.81 5.55 -5.61
C PHE A 22 6.10 7.05 -5.68
N GLU A 23 6.93 7.61 -4.81
CA GLU A 23 7.39 9.00 -4.88
C GLU A 23 8.56 9.21 -5.85
N SER A 24 9.30 8.15 -6.20
CA SER A 24 10.39 8.26 -7.16
C SER A 24 9.93 8.76 -8.53
N GLU A 25 10.67 9.69 -9.13
CA GLU A 25 10.41 10.19 -10.49
C GLU A 25 10.54 9.07 -11.55
N GLU A 26 11.32 8.04 -11.25
CA GLU A 26 11.52 6.88 -12.12
C GLU A 26 10.33 5.91 -12.12
N PHE A 27 9.42 6.05 -11.15
CA PHE A 27 8.28 5.15 -11.03
C PHE A 27 7.19 5.47 -12.05
N THR A 28 6.93 4.53 -12.95
CA THR A 28 5.84 4.65 -13.92
C THR A 28 4.50 4.29 -13.27
N TRP A 29 3.61 5.27 -13.12
CA TRP A 29 2.27 5.06 -12.55
C TRP A 29 1.34 4.33 -13.54
N SER A 30 1.43 2.99 -13.59
CA SER A 30 0.58 2.12 -14.40
C SER A 30 0.02 0.95 -13.59
N PRO A 31 -1.15 0.38 -13.97
CA PRO A 31 -1.74 -0.73 -13.22
C PRO A 31 -0.80 -1.92 -13.02
N GLN A 32 -0.03 -2.28 -14.06
CA GLN A 32 0.91 -3.39 -14.04
C GLN A 32 2.08 -3.10 -13.09
N GLU A 33 2.67 -1.92 -13.17
CA GLU A 33 3.84 -1.55 -12.37
C GLU A 33 3.49 -1.35 -10.89
N ILE A 34 2.32 -0.82 -10.60
CA ILE A 34 1.80 -0.75 -9.23
C ILE A 34 1.64 -2.16 -8.65
N HIS A 35 1.02 -3.06 -9.41
CA HIS A 35 0.76 -4.42 -8.93
C HIS A 35 2.05 -5.23 -8.74
N SER A 36 2.99 -5.16 -9.69
CA SER A 36 4.30 -5.82 -9.59
C SER A 36 5.09 -5.28 -8.40
N THR A 37 5.10 -3.96 -8.19
CA THR A 37 5.78 -3.32 -7.07
C THR A 37 5.22 -3.78 -5.74
N ILE A 38 3.89 -3.82 -5.57
CA ILE A 38 3.25 -4.36 -4.35
C ILE A 38 3.73 -5.79 -4.08
N HIS A 39 3.75 -6.65 -5.11
CA HIS A 39 4.24 -8.02 -4.97
C HIS A 39 5.73 -8.09 -4.59
N ASN A 40 6.58 -7.30 -5.25
CA ASN A 40 8.02 -7.30 -5.02
C ASN A 40 8.38 -6.83 -3.61
N VAL A 41 7.74 -5.74 -3.16
CA VAL A 41 7.96 -5.21 -1.80
C VAL A 41 7.38 -6.18 -0.76
N ALA A 42 6.21 -6.78 -1.00
CA ALA A 42 5.67 -7.81 -0.12
C ALA A 42 6.65 -8.98 0.06
N LYS A 43 7.25 -9.46 -1.04
CA LYS A 43 8.25 -10.52 -1.02
C LYS A 43 9.50 -10.12 -0.23
N LYS A 44 9.99 -8.88 -0.39
CA LYS A 44 11.14 -8.33 0.36
C LYS A 44 10.92 -8.39 1.88
N PHE A 45 9.70 -8.16 2.33
CA PHE A 45 9.33 -8.18 3.76
C PHE A 45 8.72 -9.51 4.23
N GLY A 46 8.72 -10.56 3.40
CA GLY A 46 8.16 -11.86 3.78
C GLY A 46 6.64 -11.84 4.03
N LEU A 47 5.93 -10.85 3.49
CA LEU A 47 4.47 -10.77 3.62
C LEU A 47 3.78 -11.72 2.63
N SER A 48 2.79 -12.45 3.13
CA SER A 48 1.89 -13.20 2.27
C SER A 48 1.05 -12.24 1.43
N HIS A 49 0.56 -12.72 0.28
CA HIS A 49 -0.34 -11.96 -0.59
C HIS A 49 -1.54 -11.39 0.19
N ARG A 50 -2.16 -12.22 1.05
CA ARG A 50 -3.29 -11.79 1.88
C ARG A 50 -2.94 -10.63 2.82
N ARG A 51 -1.76 -10.64 3.44
CA ARG A 51 -1.34 -9.57 4.37
C ARG A 51 -0.97 -8.28 3.64
N ALA A 52 -0.26 -8.39 2.51
CA ALA A 52 0.18 -7.23 1.73
C ALA A 52 -0.96 -6.54 0.97
N PHE A 53 -1.84 -7.31 0.31
CA PHE A 53 -2.97 -6.74 -0.41
C PHE A 53 -4.13 -6.40 0.54
N GLY A 54 -4.34 -7.22 1.57
CA GLY A 54 -5.38 -6.98 2.57
C GLY A 54 -5.19 -5.65 3.29
N VAL A 55 -3.96 -5.28 3.66
CA VAL A 55 -3.71 -3.97 4.29
C VAL A 55 -4.02 -2.81 3.34
N ILE A 56 -3.67 -2.93 2.06
CA ILE A 56 -4.00 -1.92 1.05
C ILE A 56 -5.54 -1.78 0.93
N TYR A 57 -6.27 -2.88 0.76
CA TYR A 57 -7.73 -2.81 0.66
C TYR A 57 -8.37 -2.29 1.94
N MET A 58 -7.84 -2.67 3.09
CA MET A 58 -8.32 -2.15 4.35
C MET A 58 -8.16 -0.62 4.40
N ILE A 59 -6.99 -0.07 4.03
CA ILE A 59 -6.73 1.39 4.02
C ILE A 59 -7.69 2.16 3.10
N PHE A 60 -7.95 1.63 1.91
CA PHE A 60 -8.67 2.37 0.87
C PHE A 60 -10.17 2.03 0.78
N LEU A 61 -10.58 0.84 1.22
CA LEU A 61 -11.94 0.32 1.11
C LEU A 61 -12.57 -0.05 2.46
N GLY A 62 -11.79 -0.16 3.54
CA GLY A 62 -12.25 -0.69 4.83
C GLY A 62 -12.64 -2.18 4.77
N LYS A 63 -12.11 -2.92 3.78
CA LYS A 63 -12.43 -4.33 3.53
C LYS A 63 -11.15 -5.16 3.36
N PRO A 64 -11.14 -6.46 3.72
CA PRO A 64 -9.94 -7.30 3.64
C PRO A 64 -9.59 -7.71 2.21
N GLU A 65 -10.48 -7.48 1.25
CA GLU A 65 -10.36 -7.87 -0.15
C GLU A 65 -11.00 -6.83 -1.07
N GLY A 66 -10.62 -6.86 -2.34
CA GLY A 66 -11.03 -5.86 -3.31
C GLY A 66 -10.66 -6.21 -4.75
N PRO A 67 -10.97 -5.32 -5.71
CA PRO A 67 -10.58 -5.48 -7.11
C PRO A 67 -9.05 -5.48 -7.25
N ARG A 68 -8.54 -5.89 -8.41
CA ARG A 68 -7.10 -5.99 -8.67
C ARG A 68 -6.36 -4.69 -8.29
N ALA A 69 -5.56 -4.74 -7.22
CA ALA A 69 -5.01 -3.53 -6.58
C ALA A 69 -4.28 -2.57 -7.52
N GLY A 70 -3.58 -3.09 -8.53
CA GLY A 70 -2.91 -2.24 -9.53
C GLY A 70 -3.87 -1.31 -10.26
N TYR A 71 -4.97 -1.84 -10.79
CA TYR A 71 -6.00 -1.05 -11.48
C TYR A 71 -6.75 -0.14 -10.50
N PHE A 72 -7.01 -0.65 -9.30
CA PHE A 72 -7.71 0.09 -8.27
C PHE A 72 -6.93 1.34 -7.85
N LEU A 73 -5.67 1.19 -7.44
CA LEU A 73 -4.83 2.34 -7.05
C LEU A 73 -4.56 3.26 -8.24
N TYR A 74 -4.38 2.71 -9.45
CA TYR A 74 -4.26 3.51 -10.67
C TYR A 74 -5.47 4.46 -10.84
N SER A 75 -6.70 3.95 -10.66
CA SER A 75 -7.93 4.76 -10.76
C SER A 75 -8.08 5.82 -9.67
N LEU A 76 -7.42 5.65 -8.52
CA LEU A 76 -7.42 6.64 -7.44
C LEU A 76 -6.40 7.77 -7.69
N GLY A 77 -5.35 7.49 -8.46
CA GLY A 77 -4.27 8.43 -8.76
C GLY A 77 -3.10 8.35 -7.78
N ARG A 78 -1.92 8.73 -8.28
CA ARG A 78 -0.63 8.66 -7.57
C ARG A 78 -0.64 9.46 -6.29
N ASP A 79 -0.94 10.74 -6.38
CA ASP A 79 -0.83 11.68 -5.25
C ASP A 79 -1.80 11.33 -4.13
N PHE A 80 -3.05 10.97 -4.49
CA PHE A 80 -4.05 10.51 -3.53
C PHE A 80 -3.58 9.24 -2.81
N THR A 81 -3.05 8.27 -3.55
CA THR A 81 -2.55 7.01 -2.99
C THR A 81 -1.42 7.27 -2.00
N ILE A 82 -0.41 8.02 -2.41
CA ILE A 82 0.76 8.34 -1.58
C ILE A 82 0.34 9.12 -0.32
N LYS A 83 -0.50 10.14 -0.48
CA LYS A 83 -1.01 10.93 0.64
C LYS A 83 -1.71 10.05 1.66
N ARG A 84 -2.62 9.17 1.22
CA ARG A 84 -3.35 8.27 2.13
C ARG A 84 -2.42 7.29 2.85
N LEU A 85 -1.41 6.74 2.16
CA LEU A 85 -0.43 5.87 2.79
C LEU A 85 0.39 6.61 3.85
N LYS A 86 0.79 7.86 3.59
CA LYS A 86 1.51 8.71 4.55
C LYS A 86 0.65 9.05 5.77
N GLU A 87 -0.61 9.45 5.56
CA GLU A 87 -1.59 9.69 6.64
C GLU A 87 -1.64 8.48 7.59
N VAL A 88 -1.81 7.28 7.03
CA VAL A 88 -1.83 6.05 7.83
C VAL A 88 -0.53 5.84 8.59
N LEU A 89 0.64 6.11 7.99
CA LEU A 89 1.94 5.91 8.64
C LEU A 89 2.21 6.91 9.79
N GLU A 90 1.67 8.13 9.71
CA GLU A 90 1.84 9.19 10.71
C GLU A 90 1.02 8.92 11.99
N PHE A 91 -0.20 8.39 11.86
CA PHE A 91 -1.07 8.11 13.02
C PHE A 91 -0.50 7.09 14.01
N TYR A 92 0.48 6.28 13.60
CA TYR A 92 1.12 5.28 14.45
C TYR A 92 2.39 5.77 15.17
N ILE A 93 2.63 7.09 15.21
CA ILE A 93 3.73 7.70 15.98
C ILE A 93 3.24 8.14 17.38
N PHE A 94 1.96 7.95 17.70
CA PHE A 94 1.34 8.30 18.98
C PHE A 94 0.82 7.09 19.75
#